data_AF-A0A956BJM8-F1
#
_entry.id   AF-A0A956BJM8-F1
#
_cell.length_a   1.000
_cell.length_b   1.000
_cell.length_c   1.000
_cell.angle_alpha   90.00
_cell.angle_beta   90.00
_cell.angle_gamma   90.00
#
_symmetry.space_group_name_H-M   'P 1'
#
loop_
_entity.id
_entity.type
_entity.pdbx_description
1 polymer ?
#
loop_
_entity_poly.entity_id
_entity_poly.type
_entity_poly.pdbx_seq_one_letter_code
_entity_poly.pdbx_strand_id
1 'polypeptide(L)'
;MILLTLLGCLRGPVDHLTTQRVVPAALRVPDVDRVCRTGGALGYALVAVPRRTPHEALVIADTTAALCDEESARALELEALLHRREGRIEAVRDAMEAGRRVRRRAALRHASAFAHTTARWDWIGESCGRVKRDDQLTFLVGLMAGTLAMLDDKATGSEVGVPLDTLARVGRAARCVDSATWWEVPATFEAAAWTLVPGDAPEGVDPWDAIQEAARKGSAGGVRLGWALVAVLASNAGREAIVRTALAESEASFASTPAPADWALLDAFAHDLLQHEADMLGIREQGYRPAGLTLPEPSPLPAPAPTDDPFAEPTDDPFAEEP
;
A
#
# COMPACT_ATOMS: atom_id res chain seq x y z
N MET A 1 33.86 -33.37 5.22
CA MET A 1 33.55 -32.09 4.53
C MET A 1 33.00 -32.34 3.11
N ILE A 2 32.14 -33.35 2.93
CA ILE A 2 31.55 -33.75 1.63
C ILE A 2 30.09 -34.20 1.88
N LEU A 3 29.37 -33.48 2.73
CA LEU A 3 27.96 -33.80 3.05
C LEU A 3 27.04 -32.57 3.04
N LEU A 4 27.53 -31.44 2.50
CA LEU A 4 26.78 -30.18 2.38
C LEU A 4 26.43 -29.83 0.92
N THR A 5 26.75 -30.70 -0.03
CA THR A 5 26.63 -30.41 -1.48
C THR A 5 25.44 -31.08 -2.17
N LEU A 6 24.58 -31.83 -1.46
CA LEU A 6 23.56 -32.66 -2.12
C LEU A 6 22.10 -32.21 -1.94
N LEU A 7 21.83 -31.02 -1.41
CA LEU A 7 20.46 -30.44 -1.34
C LEU A 7 20.35 -28.98 -1.84
N GLY A 8 21.44 -28.39 -2.33
CA GLY A 8 21.48 -27.01 -2.85
C GLY A 8 21.00 -26.86 -4.29
N CYS A 9 19.88 -27.48 -4.66
CA CYS A 9 19.32 -27.33 -6.01
C CYS A 9 18.57 -25.99 -6.11
N LEU A 10 19.14 -25.08 -6.91
CA LEU A 10 18.58 -23.82 -7.44
C LEU A 10 18.50 -22.59 -6.51
N ARG A 11 18.70 -22.70 -5.19
CA ARG A 11 18.60 -21.55 -4.26
C ARG A 11 19.96 -21.12 -3.72
N GLY A 12 20.30 -19.84 -3.85
CA GLY A 12 21.53 -19.28 -3.26
C GLY A 12 21.45 -19.21 -1.73
N PRO A 13 22.59 -19.23 -1.00
CA PRO A 13 22.60 -19.15 0.47
C PRO A 13 21.97 -17.85 0.99
N VAL A 14 22.12 -16.74 0.24
CA VAL A 14 21.52 -15.45 0.58
C VAL A 14 20.00 -15.49 0.49
N ASP A 15 19.45 -15.99 -0.63
CA ASP A 15 18.00 -16.16 -0.77
C ASP A 15 17.42 -17.06 0.32
N HIS A 16 18.12 -18.16 0.66
CA HIS A 16 17.73 -19.05 1.75
C HIS A 16 17.71 -18.36 3.11
N LEU A 17 18.77 -17.62 3.45
CA LEU A 17 18.81 -16.82 4.68
C LEU A 17 17.65 -15.82 4.72
N THR A 18 17.42 -15.10 3.61
CA THR A 18 16.40 -14.05 3.56
C THR A 18 15.01 -14.61 3.80
N THR A 19 14.58 -15.63 3.05
CA THR A 19 13.19 -16.10 3.16
C THR A 19 12.92 -16.96 4.39
N GLN A 20 13.93 -17.64 4.94
CA GLN A 20 13.74 -18.57 6.05
C GLN A 20 13.98 -17.93 7.42
N ARG A 21 14.74 -16.84 7.47
CA ARG A 21 15.14 -16.19 8.74
C ARG A 21 14.77 -14.72 8.77
N VAL A 22 15.23 -13.95 7.78
CA VAL A 22 15.08 -12.49 7.80
C VAL A 22 13.60 -12.09 7.66
N VAL A 23 12.92 -12.59 6.62
CA VAL A 23 11.52 -12.25 6.35
C VAL A 23 10.60 -12.67 7.50
N PRO A 24 10.63 -13.92 8.02
CA PRO A 24 9.80 -14.30 9.16
C PRO A 24 10.10 -13.49 10.44
N ALA A 25 11.33 -13.04 10.66
CA ALA A 25 11.66 -12.18 11.79
C ALA A 25 11.09 -10.76 11.59
N ALA A 26 11.21 -10.21 10.38
CA ALA A 26 10.68 -8.89 10.05
C ALA A 26 9.15 -8.83 10.16
N LEU A 27 8.45 -9.87 9.70
CA LEU A 27 6.97 -9.92 9.71
C LEU A 27 6.34 -9.82 11.10
N ARG A 28 7.09 -10.17 12.15
CA ARG A 28 6.64 -10.09 13.55
C ARG A 28 6.76 -8.70 14.16
N VAL A 29 7.43 -7.78 13.47
CA VAL A 29 7.67 -6.42 13.93
C VAL A 29 6.77 -5.49 13.10
N PRO A 30 5.69 -4.93 13.67
CA PRO A 30 4.76 -4.04 12.96
C PRO A 30 5.33 -2.64 12.80
N ASP A 31 6.48 -2.52 12.14
CA ASP A 31 7.25 -1.28 11.96
C ASP A 31 7.64 -1.15 10.49
N VAL A 32 6.73 -0.55 9.70
CA VAL A 32 6.89 -0.40 8.24
C VAL A 32 8.08 0.52 7.91
N ASP A 33 8.29 1.59 8.68
CA ASP A 33 9.45 2.49 8.55
C ASP A 33 10.77 1.73 8.71
N ARG A 34 10.90 0.90 9.76
CA ARG A 34 12.11 0.11 9.97
C ARG A 34 12.39 -0.83 8.81
N VAL A 35 11.36 -1.51 8.31
CA VAL A 35 11.51 -2.46 7.21
C VAL A 35 11.90 -1.74 5.92
N CYS A 36 11.31 -0.57 5.64
CA CYS A 36 11.63 0.19 4.44
C CYS A 36 13.07 0.72 4.44
N ARG A 37 13.52 1.27 5.58
CA ARG A 37 14.91 1.74 5.76
C ARG A 37 15.91 0.59 5.65
N THR A 38 15.56 -0.57 6.19
CA THR A 38 16.39 -1.78 6.13
C THR A 38 16.54 -2.26 4.68
N GLY A 39 15.45 -2.30 3.91
CA GLY A 39 15.48 -2.62 2.48
C GLY A 39 16.43 -1.72 1.71
N GLY A 40 16.28 -0.40 1.88
CA GLY A 40 17.15 0.60 1.25
C GLY A 40 18.63 0.46 1.63
N ALA A 41 18.92 0.12 2.89
CA ALA A 41 20.29 -0.06 3.37
C ALA A 41 20.96 -1.34 2.83
N LEU A 42 20.20 -2.42 2.63
CA LEU A 42 20.72 -3.72 2.21
C LEU A 42 20.90 -3.85 0.69
N GLY A 43 20.23 -3.02 -0.12
CA GLY A 43 20.22 -3.14 -1.59
C GLY A 43 21.61 -3.30 -2.21
N TYR A 44 22.55 -2.40 -1.92
CA TYR A 44 23.92 -2.49 -2.46
C TYR A 44 24.71 -3.71 -1.96
N ALA A 45 24.52 -4.11 -0.71
CA ALA A 45 25.17 -5.29 -0.16
C ALA A 45 24.68 -6.56 -0.87
N LEU A 46 23.39 -6.64 -1.19
CA LEU A 46 22.79 -7.76 -1.92
C LEU A 46 23.22 -7.80 -3.39
N VAL A 47 23.30 -6.65 -4.06
CA VAL A 47 23.81 -6.56 -5.44
C VAL A 47 25.29 -6.97 -5.52
N ALA A 48 26.07 -6.69 -4.48
CA ALA A 48 27.50 -7.05 -4.43
C ALA A 48 27.77 -8.55 -4.18
N VAL A 49 26.73 -9.36 -3.91
CA VAL A 49 26.89 -10.80 -3.66
C VAL A 49 27.47 -11.48 -4.91
N PRO A 50 28.61 -12.20 -4.80
CA PRO A 50 29.28 -12.76 -5.96
C PRO A 50 28.58 -14.03 -6.50
N ARG A 51 28.91 -14.38 -7.75
CA ARG A 51 28.55 -15.62 -8.47
C ARG A 51 27.09 -15.79 -8.88
N ARG A 52 26.12 -15.43 -8.04
CA ARG A 52 24.69 -15.58 -8.36
C ARG A 52 23.88 -14.45 -7.75
N THR A 53 23.11 -13.77 -8.59
CA THR A 53 22.17 -12.73 -8.16
C THR A 53 21.15 -13.30 -7.18
N PRO A 54 21.04 -12.77 -5.96
CA PRO A 54 20.08 -13.24 -4.97
C PRO A 54 18.70 -12.60 -5.25
N HIS A 55 18.03 -13.10 -6.29
CA HIS A 55 16.80 -12.50 -6.79
C HIS A 55 15.70 -12.39 -5.72
N GLU A 56 15.52 -13.41 -4.89
CA GLU A 56 14.48 -13.38 -3.86
C GLU A 56 14.82 -12.36 -2.76
N ALA A 57 16.10 -12.24 -2.38
CA ALA A 57 16.51 -11.20 -1.45
C ALA A 57 16.36 -9.79 -2.02
N LEU A 58 16.67 -9.60 -3.30
CA LEU A 58 16.52 -8.32 -3.99
C LEU A 58 15.04 -7.94 -4.18
N VAL A 59 14.14 -8.90 -4.43
CA VAL A 59 12.68 -8.66 -4.39
C VAL A 59 12.28 -8.05 -3.06
N ILE A 60 12.68 -8.66 -1.94
CA ILE A 60 12.34 -8.14 -0.61
C ILE A 60 12.95 -6.76 -0.39
N ALA A 61 14.23 -6.57 -0.69
CA ALA A 61 14.93 -5.32 -0.44
C ALA A 61 14.37 -4.16 -1.27
N ASP A 62 14.16 -4.35 -2.57
CA ASP A 62 13.67 -3.29 -3.45
C ASP A 62 12.20 -2.95 -3.17
N THR A 63 11.33 -3.95 -2.93
CA THR A 63 9.93 -3.70 -2.56
C THR A 63 9.85 -2.94 -1.23
N THR A 64 10.60 -3.37 -0.22
CA THR A 64 10.56 -2.68 1.08
C THR A 64 11.19 -1.30 0.99
N ALA A 65 12.29 -1.11 0.25
CA ALA A 65 12.88 0.20 0.02
C ALA A 65 11.90 1.18 -0.65
N ALA A 66 11.03 0.71 -1.54
CA ALA A 66 10.03 1.54 -2.19
C ALA A 66 8.98 2.10 -1.21
N LEU A 67 8.68 1.39 -0.12
CA LEU A 67 7.68 1.82 0.87
C LEU A 67 8.03 3.17 1.52
N CYS A 68 9.32 3.49 1.73
CA CYS A 68 9.70 4.81 2.24
C CYS A 68 9.37 5.94 1.24
N ASP A 69 9.52 5.68 -0.06
CA ASP A 69 9.18 6.65 -1.10
C ASP A 69 7.65 6.78 -1.24
N GLU A 70 6.90 5.69 -1.08
CA GLU A 70 5.43 5.71 -1.03
C GLU A 70 4.88 6.48 0.17
N GLU A 71 5.45 6.29 1.36
CA GLU A 71 5.05 7.04 2.55
C GLU A 71 5.28 8.54 2.35
N SER A 72 6.44 8.90 1.78
CA SER A 72 6.75 10.29 1.42
C SER A 72 5.77 10.83 0.38
N ALA A 73 5.40 10.02 -0.63
CA ALA A 73 4.42 10.40 -1.64
C ALA A 73 3.06 10.68 -1.03
N ARG A 74 2.58 9.77 -0.17
CA ARG A 74 1.29 9.87 0.52
C ARG A 74 1.23 11.10 1.42
N ALA A 75 2.33 11.43 2.12
CA ALA A 75 2.40 12.65 2.92
C ALA A 75 2.26 13.92 2.06
N LEU A 76 2.94 13.97 0.91
CA LEU A 76 2.87 15.09 -0.03
C LEU A 76 1.50 15.21 -0.70
N GLU A 77 0.78 14.11 -0.89
CA GLU A 77 -0.61 14.12 -1.38
C GLU A 77 -1.56 14.75 -0.37
N LEU A 78 -1.43 14.38 0.91
CA LEU A 78 -2.21 14.99 1.99
C LEU A 78 -1.89 16.49 2.12
N GLU A 79 -0.61 16.87 1.98
CA GLU A 79 -0.19 18.27 1.99
C GLU A 79 -0.77 19.05 0.79
N ALA A 80 -0.69 18.52 -0.42
CA ALA A 80 -1.28 19.13 -1.60
C ALA A 80 -2.79 19.30 -1.45
N LEU A 81 -3.46 18.35 -0.80
CA LEU A 81 -4.88 18.42 -0.53
C LEU A 81 -5.23 19.53 0.49
N LEU A 82 -4.44 19.70 1.55
CA LEU A 82 -4.59 20.80 2.50
C LEU A 82 -4.39 22.16 1.83
N HIS A 83 -3.28 22.33 1.09
CA HIS A 83 -2.99 23.57 0.35
C HIS A 83 -4.10 23.91 -0.65
N ARG A 84 -4.71 22.91 -1.28
CA ARG A 84 -5.85 23.09 -2.20
C ARG A 84 -7.05 23.68 -1.48
N ARG A 85 -7.35 23.24 -0.26
CA ARG A 85 -8.44 23.81 0.54
C ARG A 85 -8.17 25.25 0.97
N GLU A 86 -6.90 25.58 1.22
CA GLU A 86 -6.46 26.94 1.54
C GLU A 86 -6.38 27.86 0.32
N GLY A 87 -6.61 27.35 -0.90
CA GLY A 87 -6.46 28.13 -2.14
C GLY A 87 -5.01 28.46 -2.51
N ARG A 88 -4.02 27.77 -1.92
CA ARG A 88 -2.58 28.02 -2.12
C ARG A 88 -2.05 27.31 -3.36
N ILE A 89 -2.44 27.79 -4.54
CA ILE A 89 -2.16 27.12 -5.83
C ILE A 89 -0.67 26.79 -6.05
N GLU A 90 0.25 27.71 -5.73
CA GLU A 90 1.69 27.46 -5.91
C GLU A 90 2.20 26.34 -4.97
N ALA A 91 1.69 26.28 -3.74
CA ALA A 91 2.04 25.22 -2.80
C ALA A 91 1.45 23.86 -3.22
N VAL A 92 0.24 23.86 -3.81
CA VAL A 92 -0.33 22.64 -4.42
C VAL A 92 0.56 22.13 -5.55
N ARG A 93 1.00 23.02 -6.45
CA ARG A 93 1.87 22.64 -7.58
C ARG A 93 3.21 22.09 -7.12
N ASP A 94 3.83 22.73 -6.15
CA ASP A 94 5.10 22.28 -5.57
C ASP A 94 4.96 20.91 -4.90
N ALA A 95 3.97 20.74 -4.03
CA ALA A 95 3.71 19.46 -3.36
C ALA A 95 3.39 18.32 -4.35
N MET A 96 2.62 18.61 -5.41
CA MET A 96 2.34 17.62 -6.46
C MET A 96 3.59 17.22 -7.24
N GLU A 97 4.47 18.18 -7.59
CA GLU A 97 5.72 17.91 -8.30
C GLU A 97 6.73 17.17 -7.40
N ALA A 98 6.83 17.54 -6.13
CA ALA A 98 7.61 16.79 -5.15
C ALA A 98 7.07 15.35 -5.01
N GLY A 99 5.76 15.19 -4.92
CA GLY A 99 5.06 13.90 -4.88
C GLY A 99 5.38 13.04 -6.11
N ARG A 100 5.29 13.63 -7.31
CA ARG A 100 5.65 12.97 -8.58
C ARG A 100 7.09 12.43 -8.55
N ARG A 101 8.05 13.21 -8.05
CA ARG A 101 9.47 12.80 -8.00
C ARG A 101 9.71 11.61 -7.09
N VAL A 102 9.04 11.56 -5.94
CA VAL A 102 9.19 10.44 -5.01
C VAL A 102 8.44 9.21 -5.52
N ARG A 103 7.24 9.36 -6.12
CA ARG A 103 6.52 8.27 -6.80
C ARG A 103 7.32 7.66 -7.95
N ARG A 104 8.04 8.48 -8.72
CA ARG A 104 8.96 7.98 -9.75
C ARG A 104 10.03 7.05 -9.17
N ARG A 105 10.57 7.35 -7.99
CA ARG A 105 11.56 6.48 -7.33
C ARG A 105 10.91 5.20 -6.80
N ALA A 106 9.72 5.29 -6.21
CA ALA A 106 8.94 4.13 -5.81
C ALA A 106 8.68 3.19 -7.01
N ALA A 107 8.18 3.74 -8.12
CA ALA A 107 7.97 3.01 -9.38
C ALA A 107 9.23 2.29 -9.87
N LEU A 108 10.39 2.95 -9.86
CA LEU A 108 11.67 2.34 -10.26
C LEU A 108 12.07 1.16 -9.36
N ARG A 109 11.91 1.31 -8.04
CA ARG A 109 12.24 0.25 -7.06
C ARG A 109 11.27 -0.92 -7.18
N HIS A 110 9.98 -0.64 -7.27
CA HIS A 110 8.95 -1.65 -7.50
C HIS A 110 9.15 -2.39 -8.84
N ALA A 111 9.51 -1.68 -9.91
CA ALA A 111 9.83 -2.28 -11.20
C ALA A 111 11.08 -3.16 -11.13
N SER A 112 12.11 -2.74 -10.38
CA SER A 112 13.32 -3.55 -10.12
C SER A 112 12.97 -4.84 -9.36
N ALA A 113 12.18 -4.75 -8.29
CA ALA A 113 11.69 -5.91 -7.57
C ALA A 113 10.89 -6.86 -8.47
N PHE A 114 9.99 -6.33 -9.32
CA PHE A 114 9.24 -7.16 -10.26
C PHE A 114 10.14 -7.80 -11.33
N ALA A 115 11.18 -7.10 -11.80
CA ALA A 115 12.18 -7.67 -12.70
C ALA A 115 12.94 -8.84 -12.04
N HIS A 116 13.31 -8.72 -10.76
CA HIS A 116 13.90 -9.84 -10.02
C HIS A 116 12.92 -11.00 -9.81
N THR A 117 11.63 -10.70 -9.62
CA THR A 117 10.56 -11.70 -9.52
C THR A 117 10.46 -12.50 -10.82
N THR A 118 10.38 -11.83 -11.96
CA THR A 118 10.29 -12.47 -13.28
C THR A 118 11.59 -13.19 -13.67
N ALA A 119 12.75 -12.74 -13.20
CA ALA A 119 14.00 -13.49 -13.36
C ALA A 119 14.05 -14.77 -12.51
N ARG A 120 13.36 -14.80 -11.35
CA ARG A 120 13.28 -15.98 -10.48
C ARG A 120 12.22 -16.98 -10.93
N TRP A 121 11.12 -16.49 -11.47
CA TRP A 121 9.97 -17.23 -11.98
C TRP A 121 9.64 -16.74 -13.39
N ASP A 122 10.35 -17.31 -14.37
CA ASP A 122 10.32 -16.94 -15.79
C ASP A 122 8.95 -17.15 -16.47
N TRP A 123 8.12 -18.05 -15.92
CA TRP A 123 6.78 -18.34 -16.41
C TRP A 123 5.73 -17.26 -16.10
N ILE A 124 6.05 -16.22 -15.31
CA ILE A 124 5.09 -15.17 -14.93
C ILE A 124 4.54 -14.47 -16.17
N GLY A 125 3.23 -14.65 -16.38
CA GLY A 125 2.49 -14.10 -17.51
C GLY A 125 2.15 -15.12 -18.60
N GLU A 126 2.77 -16.30 -18.59
CA GLU A 126 2.62 -17.31 -19.64
C GLU A 126 1.89 -18.58 -19.17
N SER A 127 2.31 -19.17 -18.05
CA SER A 127 1.77 -20.44 -17.54
C SER A 127 1.77 -20.47 -16.01
N CYS A 128 1.25 -21.53 -15.37
CA CYS A 128 1.41 -21.72 -13.93
C CYS A 128 2.57 -22.68 -13.65
N GLY A 129 3.70 -22.12 -13.23
CA GLY A 129 4.82 -22.89 -12.72
C GLY A 129 4.70 -23.19 -11.23
N ARG A 130 5.56 -24.09 -10.73
CA ARG A 130 5.58 -24.46 -9.31
C ARG A 130 6.30 -23.40 -8.47
N VAL A 131 5.61 -22.81 -7.50
CA VAL A 131 6.22 -22.03 -6.40
C VAL A 131 6.30 -22.90 -5.15
N LYS A 132 7.49 -23.05 -4.57
CA LYS A 132 7.66 -23.78 -3.31
C LYS A 132 6.97 -23.03 -2.18
N ARG A 133 6.40 -23.75 -1.21
CA ARG A 133 5.64 -23.15 -0.10
C ARG A 133 6.41 -22.02 0.59
N ASP A 134 7.67 -22.25 0.92
CA ASP A 134 8.52 -21.27 1.61
C ASP A 134 8.86 -20.03 0.76
N ASP A 135 8.69 -20.12 -0.56
CA ASP A 135 8.99 -19.05 -1.50
C ASP A 135 7.71 -18.29 -1.90
N GLN A 136 6.53 -18.82 -1.57
CA GLN A 136 5.24 -18.25 -1.99
C GLN A 136 5.03 -16.85 -1.45
N LEU A 137 5.44 -16.56 -0.21
CA LEU A 137 5.37 -15.20 0.32
C LEU A 137 6.21 -14.23 -0.52
N THR A 138 7.46 -14.58 -0.82
CA THR A 138 8.36 -13.73 -1.62
C THR A 138 7.85 -13.56 -3.03
N PHE A 139 7.25 -14.61 -3.60
CA PHE A 139 6.54 -14.54 -4.88
C PHE A 139 5.39 -13.53 -4.82
N LEU A 140 4.54 -13.58 -3.79
CA LEU A 140 3.43 -12.63 -3.61
C LEU A 140 3.92 -11.19 -3.38
N VAL A 141 5.00 -10.99 -2.64
CA VAL A 141 5.66 -9.67 -2.50
C VAL A 141 6.18 -9.17 -3.86
N GLY A 142 6.69 -10.07 -4.70
CA GLY A 142 7.07 -9.76 -6.06
C GLY A 142 5.89 -9.34 -6.95
N LEU A 143 4.76 -10.06 -6.85
CA LEU A 143 3.53 -9.69 -7.57
C LEU A 143 2.97 -8.34 -7.09
N MET A 144 3.03 -8.08 -5.78
CA MET A 144 2.68 -6.78 -5.20
C MET A 144 3.54 -5.67 -5.79
N ALA A 145 4.86 -5.89 -5.89
CA ALA A 145 5.76 -4.92 -6.51
C ALA A 145 5.41 -4.65 -7.97
N GLY A 146 5.01 -5.66 -8.75
CA GLY A 146 4.52 -5.46 -10.12
C GLY A 146 3.28 -4.56 -10.18
N THR A 147 2.33 -4.77 -9.26
CA THR A 147 1.14 -3.93 -9.13
C THR A 147 1.49 -2.49 -8.76
N LEU A 148 2.30 -2.31 -7.72
CA LEU A 148 2.69 -0.99 -7.22
C LEU A 148 3.57 -0.23 -8.24
N ALA A 149 4.43 -0.94 -8.98
CA ALA A 149 5.21 -0.34 -10.07
C ALA A 149 4.31 0.34 -11.10
N MET A 150 3.24 -0.33 -11.52
CA MET A 150 2.26 0.20 -12.47
C MET A 150 1.46 1.36 -11.89
N LEU A 151 1.03 1.27 -10.63
CA LEU A 151 0.26 2.33 -9.97
C LEU A 151 1.11 3.60 -9.81
N ASP A 152 2.34 3.46 -9.31
CA ASP A 152 3.26 4.59 -9.14
C ASP A 152 3.67 5.20 -10.48
N ASP A 153 3.98 4.37 -11.49
CA ASP A 153 4.36 4.87 -12.80
C ASP A 153 3.21 5.66 -13.44
N LYS A 154 1.98 5.13 -13.36
CA LYS A 154 0.78 5.83 -13.85
C LYS A 154 0.55 7.16 -13.11
N ALA A 155 0.79 7.22 -11.80
CA ALA A 155 0.69 8.46 -11.04
C ALA A 155 1.73 9.52 -11.48
N THR A 156 2.83 9.09 -12.10
CA THR A 156 3.80 9.99 -12.75
C THR A 156 3.49 10.26 -14.22
N GLY A 157 2.36 9.80 -14.77
CA GLY A 157 2.09 9.91 -16.20
C GLY A 157 3.01 9.03 -17.05
N SER A 158 3.41 7.88 -16.51
CA SER A 158 4.22 6.84 -17.18
C SER A 158 5.65 7.26 -17.55
N GLU A 159 6.34 7.98 -16.67
CA GLU A 159 7.74 8.40 -16.89
C GLU A 159 8.75 7.24 -16.86
N VAL A 160 8.49 6.20 -16.06
CA VAL A 160 9.37 5.04 -15.93
C VAL A 160 9.16 4.08 -17.09
N GLY A 161 7.93 4.00 -17.61
CA GLY A 161 7.59 3.15 -18.76
C GLY A 161 7.37 1.69 -18.36
N VAL A 162 6.69 1.46 -17.24
CA VAL A 162 6.31 0.10 -16.80
C VAL A 162 5.34 -0.48 -17.83
N PRO A 163 5.56 -1.72 -18.33
CA PRO A 163 4.71 -2.31 -19.36
C PRO A 163 3.26 -2.43 -18.92
N LEU A 164 2.31 -2.01 -19.77
CA LEU A 164 0.87 -2.00 -19.46
C LEU A 164 0.31 -3.41 -19.17
N ASP A 165 0.93 -4.46 -19.73
CA ASP A 165 0.52 -5.85 -19.51
C ASP A 165 1.00 -6.41 -18.15
N THR A 166 1.79 -5.66 -17.38
CA THR A 166 2.30 -6.06 -16.05
C THR A 166 1.19 -6.53 -15.13
N LEU A 167 0.07 -5.80 -15.06
CA LEU A 167 -1.07 -6.15 -14.19
C LEU A 167 -1.76 -7.45 -14.61
N ALA A 168 -1.93 -7.65 -15.92
CA ALA A 168 -2.49 -8.88 -16.46
C ALA A 168 -1.56 -10.08 -16.15
N ARG A 169 -0.23 -9.87 -16.24
CA ARG A 169 0.76 -10.89 -15.86
C ARG A 169 0.70 -11.20 -14.36
N VAL A 170 0.56 -10.18 -13.52
CA VAL A 170 0.38 -10.34 -12.06
C VAL A 170 -0.87 -11.14 -11.74
N GLY A 171 -2.04 -10.76 -12.28
CA GLY A 171 -3.29 -11.48 -12.03
C GLY A 171 -3.23 -12.94 -12.48
N ARG A 172 -2.68 -13.20 -13.68
CA ARG A 172 -2.47 -14.57 -14.18
C ARG A 172 -1.49 -15.39 -13.37
N ALA A 173 -0.53 -14.76 -12.69
CA ALA A 173 0.45 -15.42 -11.85
C ALA A 173 -0.09 -15.66 -10.42
N ALA A 174 -0.94 -14.76 -9.91
CA ALA A 174 -1.53 -14.86 -8.59
C ALA A 174 -2.38 -16.12 -8.42
N ARG A 175 -3.22 -16.46 -9.41
CA ARG A 175 -4.03 -17.70 -9.43
C ARG A 175 -3.23 -19.01 -9.33
N CYS A 176 -1.91 -18.96 -9.53
CA CYS A 176 -1.05 -20.14 -9.42
C CYS A 176 -0.66 -20.46 -7.96
N VAL A 177 -1.06 -19.62 -7.00
CA VAL A 177 -0.86 -19.80 -5.56
C VAL A 177 -2.21 -20.04 -4.89
N ASP A 178 -2.27 -20.99 -3.97
CA ASP A 178 -3.49 -21.26 -3.21
C ASP A 178 -3.90 -20.06 -2.34
N SER A 179 -5.06 -19.48 -2.65
CA SER A 179 -5.56 -18.27 -2.00
C SER A 179 -5.91 -18.47 -0.53
N ALA A 180 -6.51 -19.62 -0.19
CA ALA A 180 -6.92 -19.92 1.18
C ALA A 180 -5.73 -19.94 2.13
N THR A 181 -4.56 -20.37 1.67
CA THR A 181 -3.37 -20.37 2.52
C THR A 181 -2.72 -19.00 2.73
N TRP A 182 -3.18 -17.95 2.04
CA TRP A 182 -2.60 -16.60 2.07
C TRP A 182 -3.68 -15.53 2.21
N TRP A 183 -4.72 -15.78 3.04
CA TRP A 183 -5.81 -14.83 3.34
C TRP A 183 -6.44 -14.22 2.09
N GLU A 184 -6.64 -15.01 1.04
CA GLU A 184 -7.21 -14.55 -0.22
C GLU A 184 -6.45 -13.43 -0.94
N VAL A 185 -5.21 -13.14 -0.54
CA VAL A 185 -4.33 -12.17 -1.22
C VAL A 185 -4.15 -12.53 -2.70
N PRO A 186 -3.92 -13.80 -3.10
CA PRO A 186 -3.81 -14.14 -4.52
C PRO A 186 -5.12 -13.88 -5.30
N ALA A 187 -6.28 -14.23 -4.74
CA ALA A 187 -7.57 -13.93 -5.35
C ALA A 187 -7.82 -12.41 -5.45
N THR A 188 -7.36 -11.64 -4.45
CA THR A 188 -7.46 -10.18 -4.46
C THR A 188 -6.60 -9.60 -5.59
N PHE A 189 -5.37 -10.09 -5.81
CA PHE A 189 -4.53 -9.65 -6.93
C PHE A 189 -5.14 -10.00 -8.30
N GLU A 190 -5.74 -11.18 -8.43
CA GLU A 190 -6.43 -11.58 -9.67
C GLU A 190 -7.62 -10.65 -9.96
N ALA A 191 -8.48 -10.43 -8.96
CA ALA A 191 -9.62 -9.53 -9.11
C ALA A 191 -9.19 -8.06 -9.32
N ALA A 192 -8.12 -7.61 -8.67
CA ALA A 192 -7.51 -6.31 -8.91
C ALA A 192 -7.08 -6.13 -10.37
N ALA A 193 -6.47 -7.14 -10.98
CA ALA A 193 -6.12 -7.10 -12.39
C ALA A 193 -7.36 -6.88 -13.27
N TRP A 194 -8.49 -7.55 -12.97
CA TRP A 194 -9.75 -7.34 -13.69
C TRP A 194 -10.33 -5.93 -13.53
N THR A 195 -10.12 -5.26 -12.39
CA THR A 195 -10.55 -3.86 -12.20
C THR A 195 -9.76 -2.87 -13.06
N LEU A 196 -8.51 -3.22 -13.40
CA LEU A 196 -7.58 -2.36 -14.11
C LEU A 196 -7.52 -2.66 -15.62
N VAL A 197 -7.85 -3.88 -16.02
CA VAL A 197 -7.86 -4.33 -17.43
C VAL A 197 -9.29 -4.67 -17.86
N PRO A 198 -9.96 -3.77 -18.61
CA PRO A 198 -11.32 -4.01 -19.08
C PRO A 198 -11.42 -5.28 -19.94
N GLY A 199 -12.37 -6.16 -19.60
CA GLY A 199 -12.65 -7.38 -20.35
C GLY A 199 -11.88 -8.63 -19.92
N ASP A 200 -10.94 -8.51 -18.96
CA ASP A 200 -10.20 -9.66 -18.44
C ASP A 200 -10.99 -10.49 -17.40
N ALA A 201 -12.10 -9.95 -16.90
CA ALA A 201 -12.96 -10.63 -15.95
C ALA A 201 -13.72 -11.80 -16.61
N PRO A 202 -14.01 -12.89 -15.87
CA PRO A 202 -14.91 -13.94 -16.35
C PRO A 202 -16.30 -13.39 -16.70
N GLU A 203 -16.97 -14.03 -17.65
CA GLU A 203 -18.30 -13.62 -18.09
C GLU A 203 -19.29 -13.57 -16.91
N GLY A 204 -19.98 -12.43 -16.75
CA GLY A 204 -20.95 -12.22 -15.67
C GLY A 204 -20.35 -11.86 -14.30
N VAL A 205 -19.03 -11.71 -14.18
CA VAL A 205 -18.38 -11.30 -12.93
C VAL A 205 -18.12 -9.80 -12.92
N ASP A 206 -18.62 -9.07 -11.91
CA ASP A 206 -18.19 -7.70 -11.63
C ASP A 206 -16.83 -7.73 -10.90
N PRO A 207 -15.76 -7.15 -11.47
CA PRO A 207 -14.45 -7.06 -10.82
C PRO A 207 -14.47 -6.44 -9.43
N TRP A 208 -15.33 -5.44 -9.21
CA TRP A 208 -15.40 -4.72 -7.93
C TRP A 208 -16.11 -5.53 -6.84
N ASP A 209 -17.10 -6.34 -7.20
CA ASP A 209 -17.70 -7.27 -6.26
C ASP A 209 -16.74 -8.42 -5.93
N ALA A 210 -16.04 -8.93 -6.95
CA ALA A 210 -15.07 -10.01 -6.78
C ALA A 210 -13.90 -9.62 -5.85
N ILE A 211 -13.31 -8.44 -6.03
CA ILE A 211 -12.20 -7.98 -5.19
C ILE A 211 -12.65 -7.71 -3.74
N GLN A 212 -13.85 -7.14 -3.54
CA GLN A 212 -14.41 -6.92 -2.19
C GLN A 212 -14.72 -8.23 -1.47
N GLU A 213 -15.24 -9.23 -2.20
CA GLU A 213 -15.50 -10.55 -1.63
C GLU A 213 -14.21 -11.27 -1.22
N ALA A 214 -13.16 -11.19 -2.05
CA ALA A 214 -11.84 -11.72 -1.70
C ALA A 214 -11.26 -11.00 -0.46
N ALA A 215 -11.35 -9.67 -0.42
CA ALA A 215 -10.90 -8.88 0.72
C ALA A 215 -11.63 -9.23 2.02
N ARG A 216 -12.95 -9.40 1.97
CA ARG A 216 -13.77 -9.77 3.14
C ARG A 216 -13.35 -11.13 3.68
N LYS A 217 -13.23 -12.14 2.81
CA LYS A 217 -12.74 -13.48 3.19
C LYS A 217 -11.35 -13.44 3.80
N GLY A 218 -10.43 -12.67 3.22
CA GLY A 218 -9.08 -12.48 3.74
C GLY A 218 -9.04 -11.88 5.14
N SER A 219 -9.82 -10.81 5.36
CA SER A 219 -9.86 -10.11 6.65
C SER A 219 -10.38 -10.95 7.82
N ALA A 220 -11.14 -12.03 7.55
CA ALA A 220 -11.60 -12.95 8.60
C ALA A 220 -10.43 -13.68 9.29
N GLY A 221 -9.27 -13.78 8.64
CA GLY A 221 -8.04 -14.33 9.23
C GLY A 221 -7.14 -13.30 9.93
N GLY A 222 -7.60 -12.05 10.08
CA GLY A 222 -6.88 -10.99 10.78
C GLY A 222 -5.82 -10.25 9.96
N VAL A 223 -5.77 -10.44 8.63
CA VAL A 223 -4.86 -9.71 7.73
C VAL A 223 -5.69 -8.91 6.72
N ARG A 224 -5.64 -7.57 6.77
CA ARG A 224 -6.50 -6.68 5.94
C ARG A 224 -5.86 -6.20 4.64
N LEU A 225 -4.81 -6.86 4.15
CA LEU A 225 -4.16 -6.48 2.88
C LEU A 225 -5.15 -6.40 1.71
N GLY A 226 -6.15 -7.29 1.67
CA GLY A 226 -7.18 -7.27 0.64
C GLY A 226 -7.98 -5.96 0.65
N TRP A 227 -8.44 -5.51 1.82
CA TRP A 227 -9.18 -4.25 1.94
C TRP A 227 -8.32 -3.03 1.67
N ALA A 228 -7.05 -3.03 2.09
CA ALA A 228 -6.11 -1.96 1.75
C ALA A 228 -5.95 -1.82 0.23
N LEU A 229 -5.81 -2.94 -0.50
CA LEU A 229 -5.73 -2.92 -1.96
C LEU A 229 -7.04 -2.42 -2.59
N VAL A 230 -8.20 -2.86 -2.09
CA VAL A 230 -9.51 -2.35 -2.54
C VAL A 230 -9.60 -0.83 -2.37
N ALA A 231 -9.23 -0.30 -1.20
CA ALA A 231 -9.32 1.13 -0.91
C ALA A 231 -8.46 1.96 -1.86
N VAL A 232 -7.18 1.58 -2.03
CA VAL A 232 -6.24 2.26 -2.94
C VAL A 232 -6.73 2.23 -4.39
N LEU A 233 -7.20 1.08 -4.88
CA LEU A 233 -7.69 0.96 -6.25
C LEU A 233 -8.98 1.75 -6.46
N ALA A 234 -9.92 1.68 -5.51
CA ALA A 234 -11.17 2.41 -5.58
C ALA A 234 -10.94 3.92 -5.53
N SER A 235 -10.02 4.39 -4.70
CA SER A 235 -9.64 5.81 -4.59
C SER A 235 -9.09 6.32 -5.92
N ASN A 236 -8.15 5.59 -6.52
CA ASN A 236 -7.59 5.91 -7.84
C ASN A 236 -8.65 5.87 -8.97
N ALA A 237 -9.69 5.03 -8.83
CA ALA A 237 -10.78 4.94 -9.78
C ALA A 237 -11.92 5.94 -9.53
N GLY A 238 -11.83 6.78 -8.49
CA GLY A 238 -12.89 7.72 -8.10
C GLY A 238 -14.14 7.04 -7.53
N ARG A 239 -14.03 5.80 -7.05
CA ARG A 239 -15.12 4.99 -6.50
C ARG A 239 -15.24 5.16 -4.98
N GLU A 240 -15.58 6.38 -4.58
CA GLU A 240 -15.60 6.77 -3.16
C GLU A 240 -16.49 5.87 -2.29
N ALA A 241 -17.65 5.41 -2.79
CA ALA A 241 -18.52 4.49 -2.04
C ALA A 241 -17.79 3.20 -1.65
N ILE A 242 -16.96 2.65 -2.53
CA ILE A 242 -16.17 1.44 -2.26
C ILE A 242 -15.04 1.75 -1.27
N VAL A 243 -14.42 2.94 -1.35
CA VAL A 243 -13.41 3.38 -0.37
C VAL A 243 -14.03 3.39 1.03
N ARG A 244 -15.21 4.02 1.19
CA ARG A 244 -15.91 4.07 2.48
C ARG A 244 -16.27 2.68 3.01
N THR A 245 -16.74 1.79 2.15
CA THR A 245 -16.98 0.38 2.52
C THR A 245 -15.71 -0.29 3.02
N ALA A 246 -14.60 -0.15 2.28
CA ALA A 246 -13.33 -0.75 2.66
C ALA A 246 -12.81 -0.24 4.02
N LEU A 247 -12.96 1.05 4.30
CA LEU A 247 -12.60 1.66 5.58
C LEU A 247 -13.47 1.15 6.73
N ALA A 248 -14.79 1.12 6.54
CA ALA A 248 -15.72 0.64 7.57
C ALA A 248 -15.54 -0.85 7.90
N GLU A 249 -15.40 -1.69 6.88
CA GLU A 249 -15.14 -3.14 7.05
C GLU A 249 -13.79 -3.38 7.72
N SER A 250 -12.77 -2.61 7.35
CA SER A 250 -11.45 -2.72 7.98
C SER A 250 -11.48 -2.29 9.44
N GLU A 251 -12.16 -1.19 9.78
CA GLU A 251 -12.27 -0.71 11.17
C GLU A 251 -13.00 -1.73 12.06
N ALA A 252 -14.12 -2.28 11.58
CA ALA A 252 -14.83 -3.35 12.27
C ALA A 252 -13.96 -4.60 12.43
N SER A 253 -13.16 -4.94 11.42
CA SER A 253 -12.19 -6.03 11.49
C SER A 253 -11.09 -5.73 12.53
N PHE A 254 -10.52 -4.52 12.58
CA PHE A 254 -9.54 -4.06 13.59
C PHE A 254 -10.04 -4.19 15.01
N ALA A 255 -11.30 -3.85 15.25
CA ALA A 255 -11.92 -3.96 16.58
C ALA A 255 -12.18 -5.42 17.01
N SER A 256 -12.45 -6.33 16.07
CA SER A 256 -12.97 -7.67 16.38
C SER A 256 -11.96 -8.80 16.23
N THR A 257 -10.99 -8.66 15.33
CA THR A 257 -10.10 -9.77 14.92
C THR A 257 -8.64 -9.35 14.98
N PRO A 258 -7.88 -9.68 16.04
CA PRO A 258 -6.46 -9.34 16.12
C PRO A 258 -5.66 -9.99 14.99
N ALA A 259 -4.65 -9.29 14.49
CA ALA A 259 -3.72 -9.87 13.52
C ALA A 259 -2.88 -10.98 14.16
N PRO A 260 -2.59 -12.09 13.44
CA PRO A 260 -1.67 -13.09 13.96
C PRO A 260 -0.26 -12.49 14.10
N ALA A 261 0.42 -12.78 15.21
CA ALA A 261 1.73 -12.20 15.53
C ALA A 261 2.79 -12.45 14.46
N ASP A 262 2.72 -13.58 13.75
CA ASP A 262 3.64 -13.93 12.66
C ASP A 262 3.49 -13.06 11.41
N TRP A 263 2.44 -12.25 11.32
CA TRP A 263 2.07 -11.44 10.16
C TRP A 263 1.75 -9.98 10.50
N ALA A 264 2.12 -9.55 11.71
CA ALA A 264 1.80 -8.23 12.24
C ALA A 264 2.26 -7.08 11.32
N LEU A 265 3.40 -7.22 10.65
CA LEU A 265 3.89 -6.23 9.68
C LEU A 265 2.97 -6.03 8.48
N LEU A 266 2.42 -7.11 7.93
CA LEU A 266 1.53 -7.03 6.77
C LEU A 266 0.25 -6.28 7.11
N ASP A 267 -0.24 -6.51 8.32
CA ASP A 267 -1.44 -5.87 8.82
C ASP A 267 -1.20 -4.40 9.21
N ALA A 268 -0.03 -4.08 9.77
CA ALA A 268 0.39 -2.69 9.97
C ALA A 268 0.51 -1.93 8.64
N PHE A 269 1.09 -2.54 7.62
CA PHE A 269 1.14 -1.95 6.28
C PHE A 269 -0.26 -1.73 5.68
N ALA A 270 -1.17 -2.69 5.85
CA ALA A 270 -2.56 -2.54 5.43
C ALA A 270 -3.22 -1.35 6.15
N HIS A 271 -2.99 -1.21 7.46
CA HIS A 271 -3.48 -0.10 8.25
C HIS A 271 -2.96 1.26 7.75
N ASP A 272 -1.65 1.39 7.47
CA ASP A 272 -1.07 2.65 6.95
C ASP A 272 -1.69 3.08 5.62
N LEU A 273 -1.99 2.12 4.73
CA LEU A 273 -2.68 2.40 3.46
C LEU A 273 -4.12 2.85 3.69
N LEU A 274 -4.86 2.14 4.55
CA LEU A 274 -6.24 2.49 4.87
C LEU A 274 -6.34 3.85 5.57
N GLN A 275 -5.43 4.14 6.50
CA GLN A 275 -5.37 5.43 7.19
C GLN A 275 -5.10 6.57 6.20
N HIS A 276 -4.22 6.37 5.22
CA HIS A 276 -4.03 7.37 4.17
C HIS A 276 -5.32 7.68 3.40
N GLU A 277 -6.09 6.66 3.02
CA GLU A 277 -7.37 6.87 2.32
C GLU A 277 -8.42 7.55 3.21
N ALA A 278 -8.45 7.22 4.50
CA ALA A 278 -9.29 7.90 5.49
C ALA A 278 -8.89 9.38 5.65
N ASP A 279 -7.58 9.66 5.73
CA ASP A 279 -7.04 11.02 5.80
C ASP A 279 -7.40 11.84 4.55
N MET A 280 -7.32 11.23 3.36
CA MET A 280 -7.73 11.86 2.11
C MET A 280 -9.21 12.25 2.12
N LEU A 281 -10.10 11.41 2.65
CA LEU A 281 -11.53 11.73 2.79
C LEU A 281 -11.76 12.79 3.85
N GLY A 282 -11.15 12.65 5.04
CA GLY A 282 -11.33 13.58 6.15
C GLY A 282 -10.85 14.98 5.81
N ILE A 283 -9.69 15.11 5.16
CA ILE A 283 -9.23 16.42 4.71
C ILE A 283 -10.20 16.98 3.66
N ARG A 284 -10.64 16.19 2.68
CA ARG A 284 -11.58 16.65 1.63
C ARG A 284 -12.89 17.19 2.23
N GLU A 285 -13.47 16.46 3.18
CA GLU A 285 -14.81 16.74 3.70
C GLU A 285 -14.81 17.66 4.92
N GLN A 286 -13.86 17.46 5.84
CA GLN A 286 -13.83 18.09 7.17
C GLN A 286 -12.66 19.07 7.32
N GLY A 287 -11.63 18.95 6.47
CA GLY A 287 -10.45 19.80 6.50
C GLY A 287 -9.34 19.34 7.44
N TYR A 288 -9.48 18.19 8.09
CA TYR A 288 -8.49 17.60 8.98
C TYR A 288 -8.52 16.07 8.90
N ARG A 289 -7.47 15.43 9.41
CA ARG A 289 -7.35 13.96 9.42
C ARG A 289 -8.26 13.35 10.50
N PRO A 290 -9.03 12.30 10.20
CA PRO A 290 -9.85 11.64 11.19
C PRO A 290 -8.99 10.89 12.22
N ALA A 291 -9.54 10.63 13.41
CA ALA A 291 -8.86 9.84 14.44
C ALA A 291 -8.86 8.32 14.16
N GLY A 292 -9.73 7.86 13.26
CA GLY A 292 -9.90 6.46 12.87
C GLY A 292 -10.09 6.33 11.37
N LEU A 293 -10.51 5.15 10.92
CA LEU A 293 -10.69 4.88 9.49
C LEU A 293 -12.04 5.39 8.99
N THR A 294 -13.07 5.39 9.83
CA THR A 294 -14.35 5.99 9.46
C THR A 294 -14.39 7.47 9.85
N LEU A 295 -15.06 8.25 9.01
CA LEU A 295 -15.30 9.64 9.31
C LEU A 295 -16.35 9.76 10.42
N PRO A 296 -16.05 10.47 11.52
CA PRO A 296 -17.07 10.77 12.51
C PRO A 296 -18.16 11.63 11.87
N GLU A 297 -19.39 11.51 12.37
CA GLU A 297 -20.41 12.52 12.06
C GLU A 297 -19.87 13.92 12.42
N PRO A 298 -20.19 14.96 11.63
CA PRO A 298 -19.71 16.30 11.90
C PRO A 298 -20.11 16.73 13.32
N SER A 299 -19.16 16.69 14.26
CA SER A 299 -19.39 17.29 15.57
C SER A 299 -19.49 18.79 15.36
N PRO A 300 -20.50 19.47 15.95
CA PRO A 300 -20.50 20.92 16.00
C PRO A 300 -19.15 21.35 16.57
N LEU A 301 -18.46 22.25 15.88
CA LEU A 301 -17.26 22.88 16.44
C LEU A 301 -17.61 23.35 17.86
N PRO A 302 -16.75 23.12 18.85
CA PRO A 302 -16.91 23.77 20.15
C PRO A 302 -17.09 25.25 19.87
N ALA A 303 -18.16 25.85 20.39
CA ALA A 303 -18.33 27.28 20.31
C ALA A 303 -17.01 27.92 20.77
N PRO A 304 -16.49 28.94 20.06
CA PRO A 304 -15.30 29.65 20.51
C PRO A 304 -15.53 29.98 21.99
N ALA A 305 -14.56 29.62 22.83
CA ALA A 305 -14.65 29.95 24.24
C ALA A 305 -15.00 31.44 24.34
N PRO A 306 -16.00 31.83 25.16
CA PRO A 306 -16.32 33.23 25.33
C PRO A 306 -15.01 33.94 25.64
N THR A 307 -14.63 34.86 24.77
CA THR A 307 -13.48 35.73 25.00
C THR A 307 -13.91 36.61 26.16
N ASP A 308 -13.54 36.23 27.39
CA ASP A 308 -13.39 37.18 28.47
C ASP A 308 -12.27 38.12 28.02
N ASP A 309 -12.64 39.12 27.23
CA ASP A 309 -11.77 40.23 26.87
C ASP A 309 -11.74 41.17 28.08
N PRO A 310 -10.66 41.17 28.89
CA PRO A 310 -10.56 42.05 30.04
C PRO A 310 -10.39 43.52 29.64
N PHE A 311 -10.35 43.82 28.34
CA PHE A 311 -10.23 45.16 27.76
C PHE A 311 -11.46 45.60 26.96
N ALA A 312 -12.57 44.86 27.01
CA ALA A 312 -13.84 45.37 26.54
C ALA A 312 -14.24 46.58 27.40
N GLU A 313 -13.99 47.79 26.91
CA GLU A 313 -14.39 49.01 27.59
C GLU A 313 -15.92 49.02 27.78
N PRO A 314 -16.43 49.35 28.98
CA PRO A 314 -17.86 49.57 29.15
C PRO A 314 -18.25 50.75 28.26
N THR A 315 -19.06 50.49 27.25
CA THR A 315 -19.73 51.55 26.49
C THR A 315 -20.84 52.16 27.33
N ASP A 316 -20.46 52.82 28.43
CA ASP A 316 -21.26 53.88 29.02
C ASP A 316 -20.90 55.15 28.25
N ASP A 317 -21.60 55.40 27.15
CA ASP A 317 -21.59 56.71 26.49
C ASP A 317 -22.63 57.61 27.19
N PRO A 318 -22.22 58.56 28.05
CA PRO A 318 -23.15 59.46 28.73
C PRO A 318 -23.77 60.52 27.80
N PHE A 319 -23.51 60.48 26.48
CA PHE A 319 -24.00 61.45 25.50
C PHE A 319 -24.89 60.85 24.42
N ALA A 320 -25.45 59.66 24.62
CA ALA A 320 -26.52 59.17 23.75
C ALA A 320 -27.80 60.02 23.95
N GLU A 321 -27.96 61.06 23.13
CA GLU A 321 -29.21 61.80 22.99
C GLU A 321 -30.30 60.89 22.40
N GLU A 322 -31.42 60.77 23.11
CA GLU A 322 -32.62 60.02 22.68
C GLU A 322 -33.32 60.72 21.49
N PRO A 323 -33.72 59.98 20.44
CA PRO A 323 -34.83 60.35 19.56
C PRO A 323 -36.17 59.73 19.98
#